data_AF-A0A7K5USP9-F1
#
_entry.id   AF-A0A7K5USP9-F1
#
_cell.length_a   1.000
_cell.length_b   1.000
_cell.length_c   1.000
_cell.angle_alpha   90.00
_cell.angle_beta   90.00
_cell.angle_gamma   90.00
#
_symmetry.space_group_name_H-M   'P 1'
#
loop_
_entity.id
_entity.type
_entity.pdbx_description
1 polymer ?
#
loop_
_entity_poly.entity_id
_entity_poly.type
_entity_poly.pdbx_seq_one_letter_code
_entity_poly.pdbx_strand_id
1 'polypeptide(L)' 'EFSVLLQVKKGPTLHIRLRATVVQLLLGVSRNRIQFPDVQVGQSGYEIVRLYNHFDAPCEWFITAKKPAKKVKHRRM' A
#
# COMPACT_ATOMS: atom_id res chain seq x y z
N GLU A 1 -0.04 -16.98 4.73
CA GLU A 1 -0.38 -15.62 4.28
C GLU A 1 0.84 -14.73 4.51
N PHE A 2 1.25 -13.93 3.52
CA PHE A 2 2.40 -13.02 3.64
C PHE A 2 1.97 -11.60 3.24
N SER A 3 2.50 -10.58 3.89
CA SER A 3 2.08 -9.19 3.65
C SER A 3 3.24 -8.21 3.66
N VAL A 4 3.10 -7.16 2.85
CA VAL A 4 3.99 -5.99 2.84
C VAL A 4 3.17 -4.72 3.05
N LEU A 5 3.77 -3.76 3.75
CA LEU A 5 3.19 -2.46 4.00
C LEU A 5 3.71 -1.46 2.97
N LEU A 6 2.79 -0.74 2.35
CA LEU A 6 3.06 0.38 1.45
C LEU A 6 2.59 1.67 2.12
N GLN A 7 3.56 2.50 2.51
CA GLN A 7 3.31 3.73 3.24
C GLN A 7 3.13 4.90 2.28
N VAL A 8 1.99 5.59 2.34
CA VAL A 8 1.77 6.84 1.61
C VAL A 8 2.04 8.02 2.54
N LYS A 9 2.97 8.91 2.17
CA LYS A 9 3.28 10.10 2.97
C LYS A 9 2.02 10.96 3.14
N LYS A 10 1.65 11.27 4.39
CA LYS A 10 0.41 12.00 4.75
C LYS A 10 -0.89 11.31 4.29
N GLY A 11 -0.84 10.03 3.89
CA GLY A 11 -1.98 9.26 3.40
C GLY A 11 -2.24 7.99 4.23
N PRO A 12 -3.12 7.09 3.74
CA PRO A 12 -3.32 5.77 4.34
C PRO A 12 -2.06 4.91 4.20
N THR A 13 -1.92 3.94 5.11
CA THR A 13 -1.01 2.81 4.88
C THR A 13 -1.79 1.70 4.20
N LEU A 14 -1.29 1.24 3.07
CA LEU A 14 -1.88 0.14 2.31
C LEU A 14 -1.20 -1.17 2.72
N HIS A 15 -2.00 -2.17 3.04
CA HIS A 15 -1.56 -3.54 3.33
C HIS A 15 -1.78 -4.37 2.07
N ILE A 16 -0.69 -4.81 1.45
CA ILE A 16 -0.72 -5.69 0.29
C ILE A 16 -0.45 -7.10 0.80
N ARG A 17 -1.37 -8.01 0.52
CA ARG A 17 -1.33 -9.40 0.96
C ARG A 17 -1.23 -10.31 -0.25
N LEU A 18 -0.38 -11.34 -0.12
CA LEU A 18 -0.29 -12.44 -1.06
C LEU A 18 -0.85 -13.70 -0.42
N ARG A 19 -1.76 -14.35 -1.12
CA ARG A 19 -2.26 -15.68 -0.78
C ARG A 19 -1.83 -16.66 -1.87
N ALA A 20 -1.10 -17.69 -1.48
CA ALA A 20 -0.89 -18.88 -2.31
C ALA A 20 -0.82 -20.12 -1.41
N THR A 21 -1.14 -21.28 -2.00
CA THR A 21 -1.07 -22.58 -1.34
C THR A 21 0.33 -23.16 -1.53
N VAL A 22 1.30 -22.61 -0.80
CA VAL A 22 2.72 -22.98 -0.91
C VAL A 22 3.37 -23.05 0.47
N VAL A 23 4.47 -23.81 0.58
CA VAL A 23 5.21 -24.01 1.83
C VAL A 23 5.88 -22.72 2.31
N GLN A 24 6.25 -21.82 1.38
CA GLN A 24 6.88 -20.53 1.70
C GLN A 24 6.38 -19.42 0.77
N LEU A 25 6.25 -18.20 1.31
CA LEU A 25 5.82 -16.99 0.60
C LEU A 25 6.87 -15.87 0.79
N LEU A 26 7.12 -15.11 -0.26
CA LEU A 26 8.09 -14.01 -0.33
C LEU A 26 7.54 -13.01 -1.34
N LEU A 27 7.29 -11.80 -0.85
CA LEU A 27 6.83 -10.69 -1.66
C LEU A 27 7.96 -9.69 -1.84
N GLY A 28 8.12 -9.22 -3.07
CA GLY A 28 8.92 -8.03 -3.36
C GLY A 28 8.02 -6.85 -3.70
N VAL A 29 8.43 -5.65 -3.30
CA VAL A 29 7.88 -4.39 -3.82
C VAL A 29 9.04 -3.53 -4.32
N SER A 30 8.86 -2.85 -5.46
CA SER A 30 9.92 -1.97 -5.98
C SER A 30 10.21 -0.79 -5.05
N ARG A 31 9.21 -0.37 -4.28
CA ARG A 31 9.31 0.62 -3.20
C ARG A 31 8.19 0.40 -2.20
N ASN A 32 8.49 0.55 -0.91
CA ASN A 32 7.53 0.43 0.18
C ASN A 32 7.02 1.79 0.70
N ARG A 33 7.50 2.90 0.14
CA ARG A 33 7.08 4.26 0.47
C ARG A 33 6.74 5.02 -0.80
N ILE A 34 5.59 5.68 -0.79
CA ILE A 34 5.11 6.56 -1.87
C ILE A 34 5.05 7.98 -1.32
N GLN A 35 5.62 8.89 -2.08
CA GLN A 35 5.44 10.32 -1.89
C GLN A 35 4.98 10.89 -3.23
N PHE A 36 3.76 11.43 -3.25
CA PHE A 36 3.28 12.18 -4.39
C PHE A 36 3.96 13.55 -4.41
N PRO A 37 4.22 14.11 -5.61
CA PRO A 37 4.51 15.53 -5.75
C PRO A 37 3.30 16.37 -5.32
N ASP A 38 3.46 17.68 -5.21
CA ASP A 38 2.34 18.58 -4.93
C ASP A 38 1.32 18.49 -6.07
N VAL A 39 0.09 18.11 -5.72
CA VAL A 39 -1.03 17.97 -6.67
C VAL A 39 -1.92 19.21 -6.52
N GLN A 40 -2.19 19.90 -7.64
CA GLN A 40 -3.05 21.08 -7.64
C GLN A 40 -4.51 20.72 -7.39
N VAL A 41 -5.27 21.69 -6.87
CA VAL A 41 -6.72 21.53 -6.67
C VAL A 41 -7.39 21.22 -8.01
N GLY A 42 -8.20 20.17 -8.04
CA GLY A 42 -8.88 19.69 -9.26
C GLY A 42 -8.06 18.72 -10.12
N GLN A 43 -6.81 18.42 -9.74
CA GLN A 43 -5.97 17.44 -10.42
C GLN A 43 -5.81 16.15 -9.59
N SER A 44 -5.41 15.07 -10.24
CA SER A 44 -5.02 13.81 -9.61
C SER A 44 -3.61 13.41 -10.05
N GLY A 45 -2.87 12.76 -9.15
CA GLY A 45 -1.58 12.14 -9.45
C GLY A 45 -1.67 10.64 -9.26
N TYR A 46 -0.83 9.89 -9.96
CA TYR A 46 -0.69 8.45 -9.78
C TYR A 46 0.78 8.06 -9.69
N GLU A 47 1.03 6.95 -9.01
CA GLU A 47 2.36 6.41 -8.76
C GLU A 47 2.33 4.90 -8.98
N ILE A 48 3.25 4.37 -9.78
CA ILE A 48 3.28 2.94 -10.14
C ILE A 48 4.28 2.19 -9.26
N VAL A 49 3.77 1.27 -8.43
CA VAL A 49 4.59 0.32 -7.66
C VAL A 49 4.52 -1.05 -8.30
N ARG A 50 5.68 -1.68 -8.50
CA ARG A 50 5.74 -3.07 -8.98
C ARG A 50 5.65 -4.02 -7.79
N LEU A 51 4.87 -5.07 -7.97
CA LEU A 51 4.74 -6.18 -7.03
C LEU A 51 5.39 -7.41 -7.67
N TYR A 52 6.19 -8.12 -6.88
CA TYR A 52 6.93 -9.29 -7.35
C TYR A 52 6.46 -10.51 -6.57
N ASN A 53 5.97 -11.51 -7.29
CA ASN A 53 5.89 -12.88 -6.80
C ASN A 53 7.22 -13.56 -7.14
N HIS A 54 8.03 -13.86 -6.13
CA HIS A 54 9.31 -14.53 -6.33
C HIS A 54 9.20 -16.06 -6.41
N PHE A 55 7.96 -16.61 -6.36
CA PHE A 55 7.72 -18.04 -6.52
C PHE A 55 7.24 -18.36 -7.93
N ASP A 56 7.68 -19.52 -8.41
CA ASP A 56 7.16 -20.15 -9.60
C ASP A 56 5.86 -20.91 -9.30
N ALA A 57 4.87 -20.18 -8.76
CA ALA A 57 3.56 -20.72 -8.41
C ALA A 57 2.48 -19.64 -8.58
N PRO A 58 1.26 -20.01 -9.01
CA PRO A 58 0.12 -19.10 -9.05
C PRO A 58 -0.17 -18.48 -7.68
N CYS A 59 -0.48 -17.19 -7.66
CA CYS A 59 -0.80 -16.46 -6.44
C CYS A 59 -1.94 -15.46 -6.65
N GLU A 60 -2.67 -15.19 -5.58
CA GLU A 60 -3.73 -14.20 -5.53
C GLU A 60 -3.31 -13.00 -4.69
N TRP A 61 -3.66 -11.81 -5.17
CA TRP A 61 -3.28 -10.53 -4.57
C TRP A 61 -4.48 -9.85 -3.94
N PHE A 62 -4.33 -9.35 -2.71
CA PHE A 62 -5.36 -8.61 -1.99
C PHE A 62 -4.79 -7.29 -1.46
N ILE A 63 -5.45 -6.18 -1.74
CA ILE A 63 -5.06 -4.86 -1.25
C ILE A 63 -6.11 -4.37 -0.26
N THR A 64 -5.65 -4.01 0.94
CA THR A 64 -6.51 -3.45 1.99
C THR A 64 -5.94 -2.12 2.48
N ALA A 65 -6.75 -1.07 2.54
CA ALA A 65 -6.32 0.24 3.01
C ALA A 65 -6.70 0.43 4.49
N LYS A 66 -5.72 0.69 5.35
CA LYS A 66 -6.03 1.20 6.70
C LYS A 66 -6.19 2.71 6.61
N LYS A 67 -7.42 3.19 6.83
CA LYS A 67 -7.70 4.63 6.90
C LYS A 67 -6.85 5.25 8.02
N PRO A 68 -6.17 6.39 7.78
CA PRO A 68 -5.48 7.08 8.84
C PRO A 68 -6.50 7.49 9.91
N ALA A 69 -6.12 7.38 11.19
CA ALA A 69 -6.98 7.82 12.28
C ALA A 69 -7.41 9.27 12.05
N LYS A 70 -8.73 9.54 12.10
CA LYS A 70 -9.24 10.91 12.01
C LYS A 70 -8.62 11.71 13.16
N LYS A 71 -7.81 12.73 12.85
CA LYS A 71 -7.42 13.72 13.84
C LYS A 71 -8.68 14.45 14.27
N VAL A 72 -9.06 14.33 15.55
CA VAL A 72 -10.14 15.12 16.14
C VAL A 72 -9.72 16.58 16.07
N LYS A 73 -10.36 17.37 15.19
CA LYS A 73 -10.17 18.82 15.17
C LYS A 73 -10.77 19.37 16.46
N HIS A 74 -9.93 19.81 17.40
CA HIS A 74 -10.40 20.69 18.46
C HIS A 74 -10.84 22.00 17.80
N ARG A 75 -12.16 22.27 17.81
CA ARG A 75 -12.66 23.63 17.55
C ARG A 75 -12.13 24.49 18.69
N ARG A 76 -11.19 25.40 18.40
CA ARG A 76 -10.96 26.52 19.31
C ARG A 76 -12.21 27.39 19.21
N MET A 77 -12.95 27.45 20.32
CA MET A 77 -13.95 28.49 20.56
C MET A 77 -13.23 29.83 20.73
#